data_AF-A0A261XXR8-F1
#
_entry.id   AF-A0A261XXR8-F1
#
_cell.length_a   1.000
_cell.length_b   1.000
_cell.length_c   1.000
_cell.angle_alpha   90.00
_cell.angle_beta   90.00
_cell.angle_gamma   90.00
#
_symmetry.space_group_name_H-M   'P 1'
#
loop_
_entity.id
_entity.type
_entity.pdbx_description
1 polymer ?
#
loop_
_entity_poly.entity_id
_entity_poly.type
_entity_poly.pdbx_seq_one_letter_code
_entity_poly.pdbx_strand_id
1 'polypeptide(L)'
;MSEEWEEWAKDDFWTNEEVLEAIEAGQQEHAMHSTTKQAGAVEEIKWLKRNFLEHRQDGGGNINDIEDLDASTQKTPFQKHRGNKGFLSVTDMCSMEWCGLQFHYTLEGPGRKPETSAMKLGKRIHSELELELHDLVEIQATTKEDTWGLRLLNCVTGLQELMTSGKTRELPVFGFVRFPCRKAELDSFATNCATRNRAGQYFLIYGVLDEITRKESRVKVSKMEPQKRLTDFFGNAQKVNGDIAAENANCDWDFLLSDTKTKVSDRLAKHFSAQRSARMQLMVYKYLYDSLVTTSSQFPCKDFFSTLDLDPDLPLSTEVLNYAKFFIPTLAIDDEGPPLLTLRTLLNVVLSHFALFPTLENKLCLSYVHQETLSSLGEIHFTYSSAQLAYQLNKALGYWSGEKMEPVMRGVDISEAGWKCWSCDYFEQCEWRRTCASELAEKSQLRS
;
A
#
# COMPACT_ATOMS: atom_id res chain seq x y z
N MET A 1 -15.66 -14.17 -23.49
CA MET A 1 -14.99 -14.75 -22.30
C MET A 1 -14.07 -15.85 -22.81
N SER A 2 -12.79 -15.78 -22.42
CA SER A 2 -11.73 -16.82 -22.50
C SER A 2 -10.67 -16.85 -23.61
N GLU A 3 -10.63 -16.02 -24.66
CA GLU A 3 -9.56 -16.20 -25.69
C GLU A 3 -8.61 -14.99 -25.92
N GLU A 4 -8.99 -13.76 -25.58
CA GLU A 4 -8.10 -12.58 -25.78
C GLU A 4 -7.05 -12.37 -24.66
N TRP A 5 -7.12 -13.14 -23.56
CA TRP A 5 -6.13 -13.04 -22.46
C TRP A 5 -4.83 -13.80 -22.75
N GLU A 6 -4.86 -14.78 -23.67
CA GLU A 6 -3.69 -15.60 -24.00
C GLU A 6 -2.73 -14.93 -24.99
N GLU A 7 -3.18 -13.97 -25.81
CA GLU A 7 -2.31 -13.34 -26.81
C GLU A 7 -1.38 -12.26 -26.23
N TRP A 8 -1.78 -11.57 -25.15
CA TRP A 8 -0.90 -10.58 -24.48
C TRP A 8 0.03 -11.19 -23.42
N ALA A 9 -0.21 -12.43 -22.98
CA ALA A 9 0.64 -13.12 -22.02
C ALA A 9 1.88 -13.78 -22.66
N LYS A 10 1.92 -13.91 -24.00
CA LYS A 10 2.95 -14.67 -24.74
C LYS A 10 4.24 -13.91 -25.03
N ASP A 11 4.24 -12.59 -24.99
CA ASP A 11 5.40 -11.81 -25.46
C ASP A 11 6.48 -11.52 -24.40
N ASP A 12 6.29 -11.86 -23.11
CA ASP A 12 7.33 -11.61 -22.09
C ASP A 12 7.35 -12.55 -20.88
N PHE A 13 6.63 -13.68 -20.91
CA PHE A 13 6.65 -14.68 -19.82
C PHE A 13 6.78 -16.08 -20.40
N TRP A 14 8.01 -16.59 -20.42
CA TRP A 14 8.22 -18.04 -20.52
C TRP A 14 7.97 -18.66 -19.15
N THR A 15 7.09 -19.65 -19.08
CA THR A 15 6.97 -20.50 -17.89
C THR A 15 8.17 -21.46 -17.82
N ASN A 16 8.50 -21.95 -16.62
CA ASN A 16 9.62 -22.89 -16.44
C ASN A 16 9.42 -24.22 -17.20
N GLU A 17 8.17 -24.60 -17.50
CA GLU A 17 7.81 -25.78 -18.30
C GLU A 17 8.09 -25.57 -19.80
N GLU A 18 7.71 -24.42 -20.37
CA GLU A 18 7.94 -24.09 -21.79
C GLU A 18 9.44 -23.96 -22.13
N VAL A 19 10.26 -23.51 -21.17
CA VAL A 19 11.72 -23.46 -21.31
C VAL A 19 12.34 -24.86 -21.31
N LEU A 20 11.79 -25.79 -20.52
CA LEU A 20 12.25 -27.18 -20.49
C LEU A 20 11.90 -27.90 -21.79
N GLU A 21 10.69 -27.70 -22.31
CA GLU A 21 10.25 -28.27 -23.59
C GLU A 21 11.07 -27.74 -24.78
N ALA A 22 11.42 -26.45 -24.81
CA ALA A 22 12.25 -25.87 -25.87
C ALA A 22 13.71 -26.38 -25.85
N ILE A 23 14.24 -26.72 -24.66
CA ILE A 23 15.57 -27.32 -24.49
C ILE A 23 15.56 -28.78 -24.93
N GLU A 24 14.50 -29.54 -24.62
CA GLU A 24 14.31 -30.92 -25.06
C GLU A 24 14.08 -31.02 -26.58
N ALA A 25 13.53 -29.97 -27.21
CA ALA A 25 13.30 -29.87 -28.65
C ALA A 25 14.53 -29.47 -29.49
N GLY A 26 15.69 -29.17 -28.88
CA GLY A 26 16.96 -28.98 -29.58
C GLY A 26 17.07 -27.73 -30.48
N GLN A 27 16.24 -26.70 -30.28
CA GLN A 27 16.28 -25.47 -31.08
C GLN A 27 17.35 -24.49 -30.56
N GLN A 28 18.61 -24.74 -30.91
CA GLN A 28 19.79 -24.05 -30.33
C GLN A 28 20.13 -22.66 -30.89
N GLU A 29 19.46 -22.13 -31.92
CA GLU A 29 19.94 -20.88 -32.57
C GLU A 29 19.32 -19.56 -32.06
N HIS A 30 18.32 -19.58 -31.17
CA HIS A 30 17.74 -18.35 -30.58
C HIS A 30 18.12 -18.07 -29.11
N ALA A 31 19.05 -18.84 -28.54
CA ALA A 31 19.40 -18.79 -27.11
C ALA A 31 20.67 -17.96 -26.78
N MET A 32 21.12 -17.05 -27.66
CA MET A 32 22.41 -16.37 -27.49
C MET A 32 22.35 -14.98 -26.82
N HIS A 33 21.29 -14.68 -26.05
CA HIS A 33 21.19 -13.45 -25.24
C HIS A 33 20.91 -13.67 -23.73
N SER A 34 20.97 -14.91 -23.23
CA SER A 34 20.63 -15.23 -21.83
C SER A 34 21.78 -15.81 -20.97
N THR A 35 22.98 -15.94 -21.54
CA THR A 35 24.08 -16.73 -20.95
C THR A 35 24.71 -16.16 -19.67
N THR A 36 24.33 -14.96 -19.21
CA THR A 36 24.79 -14.41 -17.91
C THR A 36 23.78 -14.66 -16.77
N LYS A 37 22.50 -14.97 -17.07
CA LYS A 37 21.47 -15.25 -16.04
C LYS A 37 21.43 -16.72 -15.61
N GLN A 38 21.85 -17.65 -16.48
CA GLN A 38 21.78 -19.09 -16.20
C GLN A 38 22.89 -19.59 -15.24
N ALA A 39 24.04 -18.94 -15.19
CA ALA A 39 25.10 -19.29 -14.23
C ALA A 39 24.69 -19.02 -12.77
N GLY A 40 23.92 -17.95 -12.54
CA GLY A 40 23.41 -17.60 -11.21
C GLY A 40 22.38 -18.60 -10.68
N ALA A 41 21.44 -19.04 -11.53
CA ALA A 41 20.42 -20.02 -11.15
C ALA A 41 21.01 -21.41 -10.84
N VAL A 42 22.04 -21.83 -11.58
CA VAL A 42 22.72 -23.11 -11.32
C VAL A 42 23.54 -23.07 -10.02
N GLU A 43 24.23 -21.97 -9.74
CA GLU A 43 24.93 -21.80 -8.47
C GLU A 43 23.98 -21.65 -7.28
N GLU A 44 22.82 -21.02 -7.47
CA GLU A 44 21.75 -20.94 -6.47
C GLU A 44 21.16 -22.33 -6.19
N ILE A 45 20.88 -23.14 -7.21
CA ILE A 45 20.43 -24.54 -7.05
C ILE A 45 21.51 -25.40 -6.37
N LYS A 46 22.79 -25.24 -6.72
CA LYS A 46 23.90 -25.94 -6.06
C LYS A 46 24.04 -25.52 -4.60
N TRP A 47 23.85 -24.24 -4.29
CA TRP A 47 23.85 -23.70 -2.94
C TRP A 47 22.68 -24.25 -2.11
N LEU A 48 21.48 -24.32 -2.70
CA LEU A 48 20.31 -24.95 -2.07
C LEU A 48 20.63 -26.43 -1.77
N LYS A 49 21.15 -27.19 -2.75
CA LYS A 49 21.54 -28.59 -2.54
C LYS A 49 22.56 -28.77 -1.41
N ARG A 50 23.58 -27.92 -1.33
CA ARG A 50 24.64 -28.02 -0.32
C ARG A 50 24.11 -27.72 1.10
N ASN A 51 23.34 -26.65 1.29
CA ASN A 51 22.91 -26.23 2.62
C ASN A 51 21.66 -26.98 3.15
N PHE A 52 20.85 -27.58 2.28
CA PHE A 52 19.66 -28.32 2.72
C PHE A 52 19.93 -29.78 3.06
N LEU A 53 20.96 -30.40 2.48
CA LEU A 53 21.28 -31.81 2.71
C LEU A 53 22.09 -32.03 4.01
N GLU A 54 22.74 -30.99 4.54
CA GLU A 54 23.65 -31.09 5.71
C GLU A 54 22.97 -30.89 7.09
N HIS A 55 21.73 -30.38 7.15
CA HIS A 55 20.98 -30.17 8.41
C HIS A 55 19.90 -31.22 8.68
N ARG A 56 20.29 -32.48 8.66
CA ARG A 56 19.43 -33.59 9.09
C ARG A 56 19.82 -34.04 10.51
N GLN A 57 19.24 -33.42 11.54
CA GLN A 57 19.20 -33.98 12.90
C GLN A 57 17.95 -33.53 13.68
N ASP A 58 17.07 -34.53 13.89
CA ASP A 58 16.07 -34.81 14.93
C ASP A 58 15.19 -33.71 15.55
N GLY A 59 13.87 -33.96 15.47
CA GLY A 59 12.84 -33.27 16.24
C GLY A 59 11.43 -33.63 15.80
N GLY A 60 11.02 -34.89 16.02
CA GLY A 60 9.64 -35.34 15.80
C GLY A 60 8.69 -34.67 16.78
N GLY A 61 7.91 -33.70 16.29
CA GLY A 61 6.78 -33.11 16.98
C GLY A 61 5.50 -33.48 16.23
N ASN A 62 4.57 -34.10 16.93
CA ASN A 62 3.27 -34.54 16.43
C ASN A 62 2.49 -33.33 15.90
N ILE A 63 2.35 -33.20 14.59
CA ILE A 63 1.48 -32.22 13.94
C ILE A 63 0.08 -32.84 13.99
N ASN A 64 -0.82 -32.28 14.79
CA ASN A 64 -2.21 -32.73 14.81
C ASN A 64 -2.86 -32.41 13.46
N ASP A 65 -3.56 -33.40 12.89
CA ASP A 65 -4.32 -33.29 11.65
C ASP A 65 -5.33 -32.13 11.73
N ILE A 66 -5.35 -31.31 10.69
CA ILE A 66 -6.11 -30.05 10.60
C ILE A 66 -7.63 -30.27 10.44
N GLU A 67 -8.07 -31.52 10.26
CA GLU A 67 -9.45 -31.87 9.88
C GLU A 67 -10.42 -32.02 11.07
N ASP A 68 -9.94 -31.92 12.32
CA ASP A 68 -10.75 -32.14 13.54
C ASP A 68 -11.25 -30.87 14.25
N LEU A 69 -11.07 -29.67 13.67
CA LEU A 69 -11.56 -28.43 14.27
C LEU A 69 -12.88 -27.97 13.64
N ASP A 70 -13.94 -27.89 14.45
CA ASP A 70 -15.26 -27.37 14.07
C ASP A 70 -15.12 -25.98 13.39
N ALA A 71 -15.24 -25.97 12.07
CA ALA A 71 -15.07 -24.80 11.21
C ALA A 71 -16.03 -23.64 11.53
N SER A 72 -17.04 -23.86 12.38
CA SER A 72 -18.01 -22.84 12.80
C SER A 72 -17.53 -21.91 13.92
N THR A 73 -16.39 -22.20 14.58
CA THR A 73 -15.89 -21.44 15.74
C THR A 73 -14.52 -20.78 15.57
N GLN A 74 -13.84 -20.98 14.44
CA GLN A 74 -12.50 -20.42 14.22
C GLN A 74 -12.58 -18.94 13.80
N LYS A 75 -12.05 -18.04 14.65
CA LYS A 75 -11.94 -16.61 14.32
C LYS A 75 -11.09 -16.42 13.07
N THR A 76 -11.52 -15.54 12.18
CA THR A 76 -10.73 -15.18 10.98
C THR A 76 -9.43 -14.46 11.39
N PRO A 77 -8.39 -14.43 10.53
CA PRO A 77 -7.17 -13.68 10.85
C PRO A 77 -7.46 -12.20 11.15
N PHE A 78 -8.43 -11.58 10.46
CA PHE A 78 -8.86 -10.22 10.77
C PHE A 78 -9.43 -10.11 12.18
N GLN A 79 -10.40 -10.97 12.53
CA GLN A 79 -11.03 -10.95 13.86
C GLN A 79 -10.02 -11.21 14.98
N LYS A 80 -9.06 -12.12 14.75
CA LYS A 80 -8.03 -12.49 15.73
C LYS A 80 -7.02 -11.36 15.97
N HIS A 81 -6.54 -10.72 14.91
CA HIS A 81 -5.36 -9.85 15.00
C HIS A 81 -5.63 -8.36 14.78
N ARG A 82 -6.79 -8.01 14.22
CA ARG A 82 -7.16 -6.64 13.84
C ARG A 82 -8.59 -6.25 14.25
N GLY A 83 -9.36 -7.18 14.83
CA GLY A 83 -10.74 -6.95 15.26
C GLY A 83 -10.88 -5.75 16.22
N ASN A 84 -10.01 -5.65 17.23
CA ASN A 84 -10.02 -4.53 18.17
C ASN A 84 -9.65 -3.18 17.54
N LYS A 85 -8.94 -3.21 16.41
CA LYS A 85 -8.48 -2.02 15.69
C LYS A 85 -9.54 -1.53 14.70
N GLY A 86 -10.39 -2.42 14.20
CA GLY A 86 -11.45 -2.12 13.22
C GLY A 86 -10.99 -1.97 11.77
N PHE A 87 -9.68 -1.85 11.51
CA PHE A 87 -9.15 -1.62 10.16
C PHE A 87 -7.85 -2.39 9.87
N LEU A 88 -7.60 -2.61 8.58
CA LEU A 88 -6.35 -3.13 8.03
C LEU A 88 -5.44 -1.98 7.63
N SER A 89 -4.15 -2.08 7.96
CA SER A 89 -3.18 -1.12 7.45
C SER A 89 -2.80 -1.42 5.99
N VAL A 90 -2.29 -0.44 5.25
CA VAL A 90 -1.71 -0.72 3.92
C VAL A 90 -0.54 -1.72 4.04
N THR A 91 0.22 -1.69 5.12
CA THR A 91 1.24 -2.70 5.43
C THR A 91 0.65 -4.12 5.59
N ASP A 92 -0.56 -4.26 6.15
CA ASP A 92 -1.27 -5.54 6.25
C ASP A 92 -1.65 -6.10 4.87
N MET A 93 -1.77 -5.25 3.84
CA MET A 93 -2.04 -5.67 2.47
C MET A 93 -0.77 -6.11 1.74
N CYS A 94 0.35 -5.42 1.98
CA CYS A 94 1.53 -5.55 1.13
C CYS A 94 2.61 -6.47 1.69
N SER A 95 2.67 -6.67 3.02
CA SER A 95 3.78 -7.42 3.66
C SER A 95 3.88 -8.87 3.18
N MET A 96 2.75 -9.46 2.82
CA MET A 96 2.65 -10.83 2.30
C MET A 96 3.23 -11.01 0.89
N GLU A 97 3.52 -9.93 0.16
CA GLU A 97 4.18 -10.00 -1.16
C GLU A 97 5.68 -10.33 -1.07
N TRP A 98 6.30 -10.19 0.10
CA TRP A 98 7.68 -10.64 0.32
C TRP A 98 7.74 -12.17 0.43
N CYS A 99 7.04 -12.72 1.42
CA CYS A 99 6.82 -14.15 1.66
C CYS A 99 5.56 -14.31 2.52
N GLY A 100 4.52 -14.95 1.98
CA GLY A 100 3.25 -15.09 2.67
C GLY A 100 3.31 -15.99 3.92
N LEU A 101 4.11 -17.06 3.88
CA LEU A 101 4.38 -17.89 5.07
C LEU A 101 5.12 -17.13 6.17
N GLN A 102 6.14 -16.34 5.83
CA GLN A 102 6.84 -15.51 6.82
C GLN A 102 5.89 -14.49 7.46
N PHE A 103 5.00 -13.89 6.65
CA PHE A 103 3.96 -13.01 7.15
C PHE A 103 3.01 -13.75 8.11
N HIS A 104 2.54 -14.94 7.74
CA HIS A 104 1.69 -15.77 8.59
C HIS A 104 2.37 -16.15 9.90
N TYR A 105 3.60 -16.67 9.86
CA TYR A 105 4.35 -17.01 11.08
C TYR A 105 4.59 -15.80 11.97
N THR A 106 4.81 -14.61 11.39
CA THR A 106 4.95 -13.36 12.16
C THR A 106 3.63 -12.92 12.79
N LEU A 107 2.51 -13.20 12.12
CA LEU A 107 1.19 -12.85 12.64
C LEU A 107 0.77 -13.81 13.77
N GLU A 108 1.03 -15.10 13.61
CA GLU A 108 0.66 -16.15 14.58
C GLU A 108 1.70 -16.35 15.70
N GLY A 109 2.93 -15.90 15.49
CA GLY A 109 4.04 -16.06 16.41
C GLY A 109 3.92 -15.23 17.69
N PRO A 110 4.73 -15.55 18.72
CA PRO A 110 4.70 -14.84 19.99
C PRO A 110 5.30 -13.44 19.85
N GLY A 111 4.41 -12.44 19.79
CA GLY A 111 4.76 -11.03 19.91
C GLY A 111 5.17 -10.34 18.61
N ARG A 112 5.40 -9.03 18.71
CA ARG A 112 5.79 -8.19 17.57
C ARG A 112 7.27 -8.40 17.27
N LYS A 113 7.61 -8.64 16.00
CA LYS A 113 9.01 -8.69 15.54
C LYS A 113 9.75 -7.41 15.99
N PRO A 114 10.88 -7.51 16.71
CA PRO A 114 11.63 -6.35 17.14
C PRO A 114 12.20 -5.60 15.93
N GLU A 115 12.28 -4.28 16.06
CA GLU A 115 12.82 -3.43 15.00
C GLU A 115 14.32 -3.62 14.87
N THR A 116 14.77 -3.93 13.65
CA THR A 116 16.18 -4.05 13.33
C THR A 116 16.85 -2.67 13.36
N SER A 117 18.18 -2.63 13.47
CA SER A 117 18.96 -1.39 13.38
C SER A 117 18.67 -0.64 12.06
N ALA A 118 18.57 -1.37 10.95
CA ALA A 118 18.20 -0.83 9.65
C ALA A 118 16.78 -0.25 9.64
N MET A 119 15.80 -0.90 10.28
CA MET A 119 14.44 -0.37 10.40
C MET A 119 14.39 0.92 11.23
N LYS A 120 15.12 0.97 12.36
CA LYS A 120 15.21 2.17 13.20
C LYS A 120 15.86 3.34 12.46
N LEU A 121 16.91 3.05 11.69
CA LEU A 121 17.56 4.05 10.85
C LEU A 121 16.62 4.55 9.75
N GLY A 122 15.96 3.62 9.04
CA GLY A 122 14.96 3.96 8.02
C GLY A 122 13.85 4.86 8.55
N LYS A 123 13.33 4.58 9.76
CA LYS A 123 12.35 5.44 10.42
C LYS A 123 12.87 6.84 10.69
N ARG A 124 14.09 6.98 11.20
CA ARG A 124 14.69 8.30 11.44
C ARG A 124 14.79 9.12 10.16
N ILE A 125 15.14 8.47 9.05
CA ILE A 125 15.20 9.13 7.74
C ILE A 125 13.82 9.63 7.31
N HIS A 126 12.77 8.82 7.41
CA HIS A 126 11.41 9.30 7.11
C HIS A 126 11.00 10.45 8.03
N SER A 127 11.32 10.37 9.33
CA SER A 127 11.07 11.48 10.26
C SER A 127 11.84 12.75 9.90
N GLU A 128 13.09 12.64 9.46
CA GLU A 128 13.89 13.78 8.97
C GLU A 128 13.28 14.38 7.69
N LEU A 129 12.86 13.54 6.75
CA LEU A 129 12.19 13.97 5.52
C LEU A 129 10.83 14.62 5.79
N GLU A 130 10.08 14.12 6.77
CA GLU A 130 8.83 14.72 7.24
C GLU A 130 9.10 16.10 7.86
N LEU A 131 10.15 16.21 8.69
CA LEU A 131 10.59 17.45 9.32
C LEU A 131 11.08 18.53 8.34
N GLU A 132 11.39 18.18 7.08
CA GLU A 132 11.65 19.18 6.03
C GLU A 132 10.42 20.02 5.70
N LEU A 133 9.23 19.47 5.96
CA LEU A 133 7.94 20.04 5.59
C LEU A 133 7.09 20.43 6.81
N HIS A 134 7.16 19.62 7.89
CA HIS A 134 6.28 19.73 9.05
C HIS A 134 7.06 19.88 10.35
N ASP A 135 6.60 20.75 11.24
CA ASP A 135 7.08 20.75 12.63
C ASP A 135 6.35 19.66 13.44
N LEU A 136 7.10 18.87 14.21
CA LEU A 136 6.52 17.90 15.13
C LEU A 136 5.88 18.62 16.33
N VAL A 137 4.57 18.48 16.47
CA VAL A 137 3.80 18.99 17.61
C VAL A 137 3.29 17.81 18.42
N GLU A 138 3.72 17.71 19.67
CA GLU A 138 3.21 16.71 20.60
C GLU A 138 1.85 17.16 21.15
N ILE A 139 0.83 16.30 20.97
CA ILE A 139 -0.54 16.54 21.44
C ILE A 139 -0.99 15.30 22.21
N GLN A 140 -1.47 15.51 23.44
CA GLN A 140 -2.00 14.43 24.26
C GLN A 140 -3.41 14.04 23.78
N ALA A 141 -3.53 12.82 23.25
CA ALA A 141 -4.82 12.23 22.94
C ALA A 141 -5.35 11.47 24.17
N THR A 142 -6.54 11.85 24.65
CA THR A 142 -7.15 11.25 25.84
C THR A 142 -8.17 10.17 25.48
N THR A 143 -8.74 10.23 24.27
CA THR A 143 -9.76 9.31 23.77
C THR A 143 -9.34 8.67 22.44
N LYS A 144 -10.05 7.60 22.04
CA LYS A 144 -9.91 7.03 20.68
C LYS A 144 -10.39 8.03 19.61
N GLU A 145 -11.35 8.88 19.97
CA GLU A 145 -11.83 9.98 19.17
C GLU A 145 -10.76 11.04 18.96
N ASP A 146 -10.02 11.45 20.00
CA ASP A 146 -8.87 12.37 19.86
C ASP A 146 -7.83 11.79 18.90
N THR A 147 -7.52 10.50 19.04
CA THR A 147 -6.53 9.82 18.18
C THR A 147 -6.94 9.87 16.71
N TRP A 148 -8.21 9.63 16.40
CA TRP A 148 -8.73 9.76 15.03
C TRP A 148 -8.89 11.21 14.59
N GLY A 149 -9.22 12.11 15.51
CA GLY A 149 -9.27 13.55 15.28
C GLY A 149 -7.93 14.07 14.78
N LEU A 150 -6.83 13.70 15.45
CA LEU A 150 -5.48 14.03 15.02
C LEU A 150 -5.14 13.48 13.63
N ARG A 151 -5.54 12.23 13.32
CA ARG A 151 -5.34 11.66 11.97
C ARG A 151 -6.07 12.45 10.89
N LEU A 152 -7.31 12.88 11.17
CA LEU A 152 -8.09 13.67 10.23
C LEU A 152 -7.55 15.11 10.12
N LEU A 153 -7.04 15.70 11.20
CA LEU A 153 -6.35 16.99 11.15
C LEU A 153 -5.10 16.88 10.27
N ASN A 154 -4.31 15.81 10.40
CA ASN A 154 -3.15 15.57 9.54
C ASN A 154 -3.54 15.43 8.06
N CYS A 155 -4.74 14.92 7.74
CA CYS A 155 -5.25 14.98 6.36
C CYS A 155 -5.47 16.42 5.91
N VAL A 156 -6.11 17.26 6.74
CA VAL A 156 -6.37 18.66 6.39
C VAL A 156 -5.06 19.41 6.18
N THR A 157 -4.10 19.28 7.11
CA THR A 157 -2.81 19.97 7.01
C THR A 157 -2.02 19.53 5.78
N GLY A 158 -1.91 18.23 5.51
CA GLY A 158 -1.20 17.73 4.33
C GLY A 158 -1.86 18.15 3.02
N LEU A 159 -3.19 18.20 2.95
CA LEU A 159 -3.91 18.70 1.77
C LEU A 159 -3.74 20.22 1.59
N GLN A 160 -3.80 21.01 2.67
CA GLN A 160 -3.54 22.45 2.60
C GLN A 160 -2.10 22.71 2.13
N GLU A 161 -1.13 21.97 2.66
CA GLU A 161 0.26 22.05 2.26
C GLU A 161 0.42 21.73 0.77
N LEU A 162 -0.16 20.62 0.30
CA LEU A 162 -0.14 20.23 -1.11
C LEU A 162 -0.72 21.33 -2.01
N MET A 163 -1.75 22.04 -1.54
CA MET A 163 -2.34 23.18 -2.25
C MET A 163 -1.40 24.38 -2.34
N THR A 164 -0.71 24.70 -1.24
CA THR A 164 0.11 25.91 -1.13
C THR A 164 1.53 25.75 -1.67
N SER A 165 2.20 24.64 -1.36
CA SER A 165 3.60 24.38 -1.71
C SER A 165 3.73 23.52 -2.97
N GLY A 166 2.67 22.80 -3.34
CA GLY A 166 2.72 21.78 -4.40
C GLY A 166 3.38 20.48 -3.95
N LYS A 167 3.60 20.27 -2.65
CA LYS A 167 4.20 19.05 -2.11
C LYS A 167 3.58 18.72 -0.75
N THR A 168 3.44 17.43 -0.44
CA THR A 168 3.16 16.99 0.92
C THR A 168 3.77 15.64 1.23
N ARG A 169 4.05 15.39 2.51
CA ARG A 169 4.51 14.12 3.06
C ARG A 169 3.62 13.61 4.17
N GLU A 170 3.67 12.30 4.40
CA GLU A 170 2.97 11.59 5.48
C GLU A 170 1.45 11.87 5.50
N LEU A 171 0.81 11.89 4.32
CA LEU A 171 -0.62 12.19 4.19
C LEU A 171 -1.46 10.94 4.53
N PRO A 172 -2.35 10.99 5.54
CA PRO A 172 -3.21 9.85 5.83
C PRO A 172 -4.29 9.67 4.76
N VAL A 173 -4.49 8.43 4.33
CA VAL A 173 -5.54 8.01 3.39
C VAL A 173 -6.26 6.76 3.91
N PHE A 174 -7.54 6.67 3.62
CA PHE A 174 -8.39 5.59 4.09
C PHE A 174 -9.58 5.36 3.17
N GLY A 175 -10.15 4.17 3.24
CA GLY A 175 -11.31 3.82 2.42
C GLY A 175 -11.70 2.36 2.56
N PHE A 176 -12.90 2.04 2.09
CA PHE A 176 -13.42 0.68 2.12
C PHE A 176 -13.05 -0.09 0.86
N VAL A 177 -12.63 -1.34 1.05
CA VAL A 177 -12.37 -2.30 -0.03
C VAL A 177 -13.20 -3.55 0.18
N ARG A 178 -13.87 -3.99 -0.89
CA ARG A 178 -14.71 -5.19 -0.90
C ARG A 178 -13.89 -6.43 -1.25
N PHE A 179 -14.19 -7.54 -0.57
CA PHE A 179 -13.74 -8.88 -0.90
C PHE A 179 -14.93 -9.78 -1.30
N PRO A 180 -14.83 -10.58 -2.37
CA PRO A 180 -13.78 -10.56 -3.40
C PRO A 180 -13.74 -9.24 -4.18
N CYS A 181 -12.55 -8.76 -4.50
CA CYS A 181 -12.34 -7.50 -5.20
C CYS A 181 -12.48 -7.68 -6.72
N ARG A 182 -13.21 -6.80 -7.41
CA ARG A 182 -13.36 -6.82 -8.87
C ARG A 182 -12.67 -5.61 -9.49
N LYS A 183 -11.95 -5.80 -10.59
CA LYS A 183 -11.31 -4.70 -11.35
C LYS A 183 -12.27 -3.53 -11.60
N ALA A 184 -13.47 -3.82 -12.09
CA ALA A 184 -14.47 -2.79 -12.40
C ALA A 184 -14.89 -1.96 -11.17
N GLU A 185 -14.90 -2.56 -9.98
CA GLU A 185 -15.23 -1.85 -8.74
C GLU A 185 -14.06 -0.98 -8.24
N LEU A 186 -12.82 -1.35 -8.56
CA LEU A 186 -11.67 -0.50 -8.32
C LEU A 186 -11.65 0.68 -9.30
N ASP A 187 -11.88 0.43 -10.59
CA ASP A 187 -11.92 1.48 -11.62
C ASP A 187 -13.02 2.52 -11.35
N SER A 188 -14.17 2.09 -10.81
CA SER A 188 -15.29 2.98 -10.49
C SER A 188 -15.31 3.44 -9.03
N PHE A 189 -14.31 3.06 -8.22
CA PHE A 189 -14.24 3.29 -6.77
C PHE A 189 -15.49 2.85 -5.98
N ALA A 190 -16.27 1.91 -6.53
CA ALA A 190 -17.57 1.52 -5.98
C ALA A 190 -17.48 0.87 -4.60
N THR A 191 -16.31 0.34 -4.21
CA THR A 191 -16.15 -0.24 -2.87
C THR A 191 -16.09 0.81 -1.77
N ASN A 192 -15.84 2.08 -2.10
CA ASN A 192 -15.74 3.20 -1.17
C ASN A 192 -17.01 4.06 -1.09
N CYS A 193 -18.13 3.58 -1.63
CA CYS A 193 -19.40 4.30 -1.66
C CYS A 193 -20.41 3.77 -0.63
N ALA A 194 -21.39 4.60 -0.26
CA ALA A 194 -22.50 4.31 0.65
C ALA A 194 -23.38 3.11 0.29
N THR A 195 -23.29 2.57 -0.92
CA THR A 195 -24.11 1.44 -1.39
C THR A 195 -23.45 0.09 -1.09
N ARG A 196 -23.26 -0.23 0.21
CA ARG A 196 -22.85 -1.57 0.70
C ARG A 196 -23.95 -2.65 0.51
N ASN A 197 -24.81 -2.51 -0.50
CA ASN A 197 -25.98 -3.37 -0.72
C ASN A 197 -25.65 -4.67 -1.49
N ARG A 198 -24.37 -4.96 -1.75
CA ARG A 198 -23.92 -6.17 -2.46
C ARG A 198 -23.37 -7.18 -1.46
N ALA A 199 -23.61 -8.47 -1.75
CA ALA A 199 -22.96 -9.57 -1.03
C ALA A 199 -21.42 -9.43 -1.09
N GLY A 200 -20.76 -9.57 0.06
CA GLY A 200 -19.30 -9.51 0.19
C GLY A 200 -18.86 -8.92 1.53
N GLN A 201 -17.63 -9.22 1.93
CA GLN A 201 -17.02 -8.61 3.12
C GLN A 201 -16.36 -7.29 2.74
N TYR A 202 -16.46 -6.28 3.60
CA TYR A 202 -15.87 -4.96 3.37
C TYR A 202 -14.90 -4.64 4.48
N PHE A 203 -13.67 -4.29 4.12
CA PHE A 203 -12.61 -3.96 5.04
C PHE A 203 -12.29 -2.47 4.94
N LEU A 204 -12.24 -1.80 6.09
CA LEU A 204 -11.66 -0.47 6.17
C LEU A 204 -10.13 -0.61 6.05
N ILE A 205 -9.54 0.06 5.07
CA ILE A 205 -8.09 0.16 4.90
C ILE A 205 -7.66 1.57 5.26
N TYR A 206 -6.58 1.69 6.01
CA TYR A 206 -5.94 2.96 6.36
C TYR A 206 -4.44 2.87 6.13
N GLY A 207 -3.83 3.95 5.68
CA GLY A 207 -2.38 4.08 5.69
C GLY A 207 -1.97 5.54 5.54
N VAL A 208 -0.67 5.75 5.62
CA VAL A 208 -0.07 7.07 5.49
C VAL A 208 0.84 7.01 4.27
N LEU A 209 0.55 7.80 3.25
CA LEU A 209 1.36 7.84 2.04
C LEU A 209 2.59 8.72 2.26
N ASP A 210 3.70 8.35 1.63
CA ASP A 210 5.01 8.96 1.89
C ASP A 210 5.12 10.37 1.28
N GLU A 211 4.93 10.52 -0.05
CA GLU A 211 5.06 11.83 -0.70
C GLU A 211 4.13 11.98 -1.92
N ILE A 212 3.45 13.12 -2.02
CA ILE A 212 2.83 13.60 -3.27
C ILE A 212 3.52 14.90 -3.68
N THR A 213 3.95 14.98 -4.95
CA THR A 213 4.59 16.17 -5.52
C THR A 213 3.90 16.59 -6.81
N ARG A 214 3.60 17.89 -6.90
CA ARG A 214 3.05 18.57 -8.07
C ARG A 214 4.12 18.69 -9.17
N LYS A 215 3.77 18.32 -10.39
CA LYS A 215 4.60 18.43 -11.59
C LYS A 215 3.91 19.29 -12.63
N GLU A 216 4.69 20.12 -13.31
CA GLU A 216 4.20 20.85 -14.48
C GLU A 216 3.73 19.85 -15.54
N SER A 217 2.46 19.93 -15.94
CA SER A 217 1.96 19.04 -16.98
C SER A 217 2.67 19.33 -18.30
N ARG A 218 3.10 18.26 -18.98
CA ARG A 218 3.79 18.36 -20.28
C ARG A 218 2.82 18.52 -21.46
N VAL A 219 1.52 18.62 -21.21
CA VAL A 219 0.49 18.69 -22.25
C VAL A 219 0.38 20.13 -22.79
N LYS A 220 0.67 20.31 -24.08
CA LYS A 220 0.30 21.54 -24.81
C LYS A 220 -1.21 21.55 -24.97
N VAL A 221 -1.92 22.36 -24.18
CA VAL A 221 -3.38 22.45 -24.23
C VAL A 221 -3.83 22.97 -25.60
N SER A 222 -4.53 22.13 -26.37
CA SER A 222 -5.43 22.61 -27.43
C SER A 222 -6.60 23.34 -26.74
N LYS A 223 -6.87 24.59 -27.14
CA LYS A 223 -7.95 25.45 -26.62
C LYS A 223 -9.21 24.66 -26.22
N MET A 224 -9.42 24.47 -24.91
CA MET A 224 -10.70 24.03 -24.34
C MET A 224 -11.52 25.24 -23.92
N GLU A 225 -12.84 25.14 -24.05
CA GLU A 225 -13.79 26.19 -23.66
C GLU A 225 -13.75 26.45 -22.15
N PRO A 226 -13.93 27.70 -21.70
CA PRO A 226 -13.72 28.07 -20.30
C PRO A 226 -14.75 27.40 -19.39
N GLN A 227 -14.29 26.59 -18.44
CA GLN A 227 -15.11 26.21 -17.29
C GLN A 227 -15.34 27.43 -16.38
N LYS A 228 -16.57 27.54 -15.84
CA LYS A 228 -17.00 28.65 -14.98
C LYS A 228 -16.09 28.79 -13.76
N ARG A 229 -15.69 30.03 -13.45
CA ARG A 229 -14.71 30.33 -12.41
C ARG A 229 -15.39 30.35 -11.04
N LEU A 230 -14.62 30.02 -10.00
CA LEU A 230 -15.03 30.10 -8.59
C LEU A 230 -15.51 31.51 -8.17
N THR A 231 -15.08 32.56 -8.91
CA THR A 231 -15.53 33.94 -8.74
C THR A 231 -17.01 34.15 -9.05
N ASP A 232 -17.65 33.21 -9.75
CA ASP A 232 -19.08 33.29 -10.08
C ASP A 232 -19.98 32.82 -8.92
N PHE A 233 -19.40 32.23 -7.86
CA PHE A 233 -20.12 31.77 -6.66
C PHE A 233 -20.23 32.85 -5.56
N PHE A 234 -19.30 33.81 -5.51
CA PHE A 234 -19.32 34.90 -4.53
C PHE A 234 -19.84 36.18 -5.20
N GLY A 235 -21.16 36.26 -5.36
CA GLY A 235 -21.83 37.47 -5.80
C GLY A 235 -21.65 38.62 -4.80
N ASN A 236 -21.23 39.78 -5.32
CA ASN A 236 -21.13 41.12 -4.71
C ASN A 236 -19.91 41.44 -3.82
N ALA A 237 -18.85 41.99 -4.43
CA ALA A 237 -18.17 43.19 -3.91
C ALA A 237 -17.28 43.87 -5.00
N GLN A 238 -17.69 45.09 -5.37
CA GLN A 238 -16.93 46.23 -5.94
C GLN A 238 -15.81 46.02 -6.99
N LYS A 239 -16.06 46.60 -8.19
CA LYS A 239 -15.07 46.87 -9.24
C LYS A 239 -13.90 47.70 -8.69
N VAL A 240 -12.71 47.11 -8.67
CA VAL A 240 -11.44 47.85 -8.68
C VAL A 240 -10.86 47.71 -10.09
N ASN A 241 -10.81 48.84 -10.81
CA ASN A 241 -10.10 48.95 -12.08
C ASN A 241 -8.59 48.94 -11.79
N GLY A 242 -7.86 48.00 -12.37
CA GLY A 242 -6.41 47.95 -12.31
C GLY A 242 -5.89 46.87 -13.23
N ASP A 243 -5.22 47.30 -14.31
CA ASP A 243 -4.65 46.45 -15.34
C ASP A 243 -3.53 45.55 -14.78
N ILE A 244 -3.87 44.29 -14.52
CA ILE A 244 -2.92 43.17 -14.50
C ILE A 244 -3.52 42.11 -15.42
N ALA A 245 -3.53 42.41 -16.71
CA ALA A 245 -4.10 41.55 -17.73
C ALA A 245 -3.04 40.58 -18.26
N ALA A 246 -3.31 39.29 -18.04
CA ALA A 246 -2.97 38.18 -18.93
C ALA A 246 -1.51 37.66 -18.94
N GLU A 247 -0.99 37.28 -17.78
CA GLU A 247 0.01 36.21 -17.67
C GLU A 247 -0.43 35.21 -16.59
N ASN A 248 -1.40 34.37 -16.92
CA ASN A 248 -1.60 33.10 -16.22
C ASN A 248 -2.05 32.10 -17.27
N ALA A 249 -1.04 31.58 -17.98
CA ALA A 249 -1.19 30.45 -18.85
C ALA A 249 -1.71 29.26 -18.02
N ASN A 250 -2.74 28.62 -18.55
CA ASN A 250 -3.34 27.38 -18.12
C ASN A 250 -2.26 26.31 -17.88
N CYS A 251 -1.77 26.17 -16.65
CA CYS A 251 -0.95 25.04 -16.23
C CYS A 251 -1.87 24.02 -15.56
N ASP A 252 -2.20 22.96 -16.30
CA ASP A 252 -2.70 21.76 -15.67
C ASP A 252 -1.53 21.18 -14.85
N TRP A 253 -1.78 20.83 -13.60
CA TRP A 253 -0.74 20.29 -12.72
C TRP A 253 -0.98 18.80 -12.54
N ASP A 254 0.04 18.00 -12.82
CA ASP A 254 0.00 16.56 -12.58
C ASP A 254 0.49 16.28 -11.15
N PHE A 255 -0.13 15.34 -10.44
CA PHE A 255 0.25 14.97 -9.08
C PHE A 255 0.89 13.58 -9.06
N LEU A 256 2.20 13.52 -8.79
CA LEU A 256 2.95 12.29 -8.72
C LEU A 256 2.99 11.76 -7.28
N LEU A 257 2.52 10.54 -7.09
CA LEU A 257 2.72 9.78 -5.87
C LEU A 257 4.06 9.06 -5.89
N SER A 258 4.83 9.20 -4.80
CA SER A 258 6.09 8.49 -4.60
C SER A 258 6.24 7.90 -3.20
N ASP A 259 7.04 6.85 -3.11
CA ASP A 259 7.42 6.19 -1.86
C ASP A 259 8.93 5.98 -1.84
N THR A 260 9.56 6.50 -0.79
CA THR A 260 10.99 6.48 -0.57
C THR A 260 11.33 5.25 0.26
N LYS A 261 12.17 4.37 -0.27
CA LYS A 261 12.70 3.21 0.46
C LYS A 261 14.16 3.40 0.81
N THR A 262 14.48 3.09 2.06
CA THR A 262 15.86 3.14 2.57
C THR A 262 16.55 1.80 2.34
N LYS A 263 17.84 1.83 1.97
CA LYS A 263 18.63 0.63 1.72
C LYS A 263 20.01 0.70 2.38
N VAL A 264 20.44 -0.46 2.90
CA VAL A 264 21.83 -0.73 3.32
C VAL A 264 22.76 -0.88 2.10
N SER A 265 22.22 -1.36 0.98
CA SER A 265 23.00 -1.66 -0.22
C SER A 265 23.03 -0.45 -1.16
N ASP A 266 24.22 -0.10 -1.66
CA ASP A 266 24.44 0.93 -2.69
C ASP A 266 23.85 0.59 -4.07
N ARG A 267 23.36 -0.64 -4.24
CA ARG A 267 22.72 -1.07 -5.49
C ARG A 267 21.22 -0.83 -5.46
N LEU A 268 20.71 -0.21 -6.51
CA LEU A 268 19.27 -0.09 -6.77
C LEU A 268 18.60 -1.49 -6.76
N ALA A 269 17.42 -1.59 -6.15
CA ALA A 269 16.64 -2.84 -6.12
C ALA A 269 16.09 -3.17 -7.51
N LYS A 270 16.90 -3.73 -8.42
CA LYS A 270 16.47 -3.99 -9.81
C LYS A 270 15.52 -5.18 -9.96
N HIS A 271 15.55 -6.14 -9.04
CA HIS A 271 14.69 -7.33 -9.10
C HIS A 271 13.24 -7.00 -8.77
N PHE A 272 12.32 -7.30 -9.68
CA PHE A 272 10.88 -7.04 -9.51
C PHE A 272 10.32 -7.69 -8.23
N SER A 273 10.78 -8.90 -7.90
CA SER A 273 10.38 -9.62 -6.68
C SER A 273 10.74 -8.92 -5.37
N ALA A 274 11.81 -8.12 -5.36
CA ALA A 274 12.18 -7.26 -4.23
C ALA A 274 11.32 -5.99 -4.14
N GLN A 275 10.64 -5.62 -5.23
CA GLN A 275 9.82 -4.42 -5.33
C GLN A 275 8.31 -4.69 -5.16
N ARG A 276 7.86 -5.95 -5.23
CA ARG A 276 6.42 -6.32 -5.24
C ARG A 276 5.63 -5.66 -4.10
N SER A 277 6.13 -5.73 -2.87
CA SER A 277 5.49 -5.09 -1.71
C SER A 277 5.39 -3.57 -1.86
N ALA A 278 6.46 -2.90 -2.29
CA ALA A 278 6.49 -1.44 -2.43
C ALA A 278 5.60 -0.96 -3.59
N ARG A 279 5.59 -1.70 -4.72
CA ARG A 279 4.69 -1.42 -5.85
C ARG A 279 3.23 -1.60 -5.44
N MET A 280 2.91 -2.68 -4.73
CA MET A 280 1.56 -2.92 -4.20
C MET A 280 1.15 -1.81 -3.23
N GLN A 281 2.05 -1.37 -2.34
CA GLN A 281 1.80 -0.29 -1.40
C GLN A 281 1.39 1.00 -2.11
N LEU A 282 2.17 1.44 -3.11
CA LEU A 282 1.85 2.62 -3.92
C LEU A 282 0.53 2.48 -4.68
N MET A 283 0.22 1.30 -5.23
CA MET A 283 -1.08 1.08 -5.90
C MET A 283 -2.25 1.17 -4.92
N VAL A 284 -2.12 0.64 -3.70
CA VAL A 284 -3.15 0.76 -2.65
C VAL A 284 -3.31 2.22 -2.24
N TYR A 285 -2.22 2.96 -2.01
CA TYR A 285 -2.28 4.38 -1.68
C TYR A 285 -2.97 5.21 -2.76
N LYS A 286 -2.56 5.02 -4.03
CA LYS A 286 -3.21 5.69 -5.16
C LYS A 286 -4.70 5.38 -5.19
N TYR A 287 -5.07 4.11 -5.05
CA TYR A 287 -6.47 3.71 -5.03
C TYR A 287 -7.26 4.39 -3.91
N LEU A 288 -6.73 4.42 -2.68
CA LEU A 288 -7.40 5.06 -1.54
C LEU A 288 -7.53 6.58 -1.73
N TYR A 289 -6.46 7.25 -2.18
CA TYR A 289 -6.47 8.68 -2.47
C TYR A 289 -7.49 9.01 -3.56
N ASP A 290 -7.41 8.34 -4.71
CA ASP A 290 -8.32 8.59 -5.84
C ASP A 290 -9.77 8.27 -5.46
N SER A 291 -9.99 7.25 -4.62
CA SER A 291 -11.31 6.95 -4.06
C SER A 291 -11.83 8.11 -3.21
N LEU A 292 -11.01 8.65 -2.30
CA LEU A 292 -11.40 9.77 -1.45
C LEU A 292 -11.72 11.02 -2.26
N VAL A 293 -10.93 11.35 -3.28
CA VAL A 293 -11.18 12.47 -4.20
C VAL A 293 -12.46 12.26 -5.02
N THR A 294 -12.63 11.10 -5.64
CA THR A 294 -13.74 10.87 -6.60
C THR A 294 -15.07 10.64 -5.90
N THR A 295 -15.05 10.05 -4.70
CA THR A 295 -16.26 9.61 -3.98
C THR A 295 -16.49 10.38 -2.68
N SER A 296 -15.87 11.55 -2.49
CA SER A 296 -15.95 12.33 -1.24
C SER A 296 -17.38 12.51 -0.73
N SER A 297 -18.32 12.83 -1.62
CA SER A 297 -19.73 13.05 -1.29
C SER A 297 -20.53 11.78 -1.00
N GLN A 298 -20.00 10.62 -1.39
CA GLN A 298 -20.63 9.30 -1.25
C GLN A 298 -19.94 8.44 -0.18
N PHE A 299 -18.94 8.97 0.51
CA PHE A 299 -18.17 8.24 1.51
C PHE A 299 -19.09 7.72 2.63
N PRO A 300 -19.02 6.43 3.00
CA PRO A 300 -19.93 5.83 3.97
C PRO A 300 -19.55 6.21 5.42
N CYS A 301 -19.77 7.47 5.82
CA CYS A 301 -19.35 7.98 7.14
C CYS A 301 -19.91 7.16 8.32
N LYS A 302 -21.16 6.70 8.24
CA LYS A 302 -21.77 5.86 9.29
C LYS A 302 -21.03 4.54 9.47
N ASP A 303 -20.68 3.89 8.36
CA ASP A 303 -19.93 2.65 8.38
C ASP A 303 -18.50 2.87 8.88
N PHE A 304 -17.88 3.99 8.50
CA PHE A 304 -16.56 4.37 8.98
C PHE A 304 -16.50 4.45 10.50
N PHE A 305 -17.40 5.23 11.12
CA PHE A 305 -17.42 5.38 12.58
C PHE A 305 -17.80 4.09 13.30
N SER A 306 -18.80 3.36 12.82
CA SER A 306 -19.21 2.09 13.43
C SER A 306 -18.15 0.99 13.32
N THR A 307 -17.42 0.91 12.20
CA THR A 307 -16.33 -0.06 12.00
C THR A 307 -15.17 0.19 12.97
N LEU A 308 -14.94 1.45 13.32
CA LEU A 308 -13.88 1.87 14.24
C LEU A 308 -14.34 1.93 15.70
N ASP A 309 -15.61 1.63 15.97
CA ASP A 309 -16.26 1.83 17.26
C ASP A 309 -16.01 3.27 17.77
N LEU A 310 -16.33 4.30 16.99
CA LEU A 310 -16.16 5.70 17.38
C LEU A 310 -17.51 6.39 17.58
N ASP A 311 -17.59 7.27 18.58
CA ASP A 311 -18.70 8.21 18.68
C ASP A 311 -18.43 9.43 17.80
N PRO A 312 -19.15 9.62 16.67
CA PRO A 312 -18.91 10.71 15.76
C PRO A 312 -19.28 12.09 16.31
N ASP A 313 -20.14 12.15 17.33
CA ASP A 313 -20.70 13.37 17.89
C ASP A 313 -20.08 13.72 19.26
N LEU A 314 -19.17 12.88 19.77
CA LEU A 314 -18.38 13.18 20.96
C LEU A 314 -17.45 14.39 20.67
N PRO A 315 -17.50 15.44 21.51
CA PRO A 315 -16.57 16.56 21.41
C PRO A 315 -15.12 16.10 21.59
N LEU A 316 -14.23 16.57 20.72
CA LEU A 316 -12.79 16.37 20.87
C LEU A 316 -12.26 17.20 22.06
N SER A 317 -11.15 16.75 22.64
CA SER A 317 -10.54 17.41 23.79
C SER A 317 -10.10 18.85 23.48
N THR A 318 -10.01 19.69 24.52
CA THR A 318 -9.56 21.09 24.40
C THR A 318 -8.17 21.21 23.76
N GLU A 319 -7.30 20.25 23.98
CA GLU A 319 -5.96 20.23 23.39
C GLU A 319 -6.02 20.07 21.87
N VAL A 320 -6.78 19.09 21.39
CA VAL A 320 -7.02 18.86 19.96
C VAL A 320 -7.76 20.05 19.32
N LEU A 321 -8.74 20.64 20.04
CA LEU A 321 -9.44 21.85 19.59
C LEU A 321 -8.49 23.03 19.39
N ASN A 322 -7.61 23.29 20.35
CA ASN A 322 -6.65 24.40 20.27
C ASN A 322 -5.66 24.20 19.13
N TYR A 323 -5.23 22.96 18.89
CA TYR A 323 -4.39 22.64 17.74
C TYR A 323 -5.14 22.85 16.41
N ALA A 324 -6.37 22.38 16.30
CA ALA A 324 -7.18 22.51 15.09
C ALA A 324 -7.42 23.98 14.66
N LYS A 325 -7.58 24.89 15.63
CA LYS A 325 -7.78 26.33 15.39
C LYS A 325 -6.63 26.99 14.61
N PHE A 326 -5.42 26.43 14.67
CA PHE A 326 -4.28 26.97 13.94
C PHE A 326 -4.42 26.78 12.42
N PHE A 327 -5.03 25.66 11.99
CA PHE A 327 -5.11 25.26 10.57
C PHE A 327 -6.48 25.47 9.95
N ILE A 328 -7.53 25.55 10.78
CA ILE A 328 -8.91 25.72 10.31
C ILE A 328 -9.52 26.94 11.02
N PRO A 329 -9.21 28.17 10.58
CA PRO A 329 -9.73 29.39 11.20
C PRO A 329 -11.26 29.50 11.18
N THR A 330 -11.92 28.81 10.24
CA THR A 330 -13.39 28.75 10.16
C THR A 330 -14.04 27.99 11.32
N LEU A 331 -13.27 27.21 12.10
CA LEU A 331 -13.72 26.65 13.38
C LEU A 331 -13.67 27.67 14.54
N ALA A 332 -13.26 28.92 14.28
CA ALA A 332 -13.14 29.97 15.30
C ALA A 332 -14.38 30.87 15.42
N ILE A 333 -15.48 30.58 14.72
CA ILE A 333 -16.68 31.42 14.72
C ILE A 333 -17.77 30.72 15.53
N ASP A 334 -18.02 31.23 16.73
CA ASP A 334 -19.32 31.70 17.21
C ASP A 334 -19.10 32.35 18.59
N ASP A 335 -19.53 33.61 18.73
CA ASP A 335 -19.36 34.47 19.92
C ASP A 335 -20.23 34.03 21.13
N GLU A 336 -20.77 32.80 21.09
CA GLU A 336 -21.64 32.19 22.12
C GLU A 336 -21.19 30.74 22.39
N GLY A 337 -19.93 30.58 22.81
CA GLY A 337 -19.35 29.32 23.29
C GLY A 337 -18.44 28.61 22.27
N PRO A 338 -17.48 27.78 22.73
CA PRO A 338 -16.58 27.07 21.82
C PRO A 338 -17.39 26.09 20.94
N PRO A 339 -17.24 26.11 19.60
CA PRO A 339 -17.79 25.06 18.77
C PRO A 339 -17.18 23.73 19.21
N LEU A 340 -18.02 22.78 19.55
CA LEU A 340 -17.59 21.42 19.89
C LEU A 340 -17.18 20.75 18.57
N LEU A 341 -15.89 20.84 18.20
CA LEU A 341 -15.35 20.05 17.09
C LEU A 341 -15.58 18.57 17.39
N THR A 342 -16.23 17.89 16.47
CA THR A 342 -16.49 16.46 16.54
C THR A 342 -15.82 15.77 15.37
N LEU A 343 -15.66 14.45 15.47
CA LEU A 343 -15.19 13.64 14.35
C LEU A 343 -16.09 13.77 13.11
N ARG A 344 -17.41 13.92 13.29
CA ARG A 344 -18.36 14.15 12.18
C ARG A 344 -18.00 15.41 11.41
N THR A 345 -17.85 16.53 12.11
CA THR A 345 -17.52 17.81 11.49
C THR A 345 -16.16 17.77 10.80
N LEU A 346 -15.16 17.16 11.45
CA LEU A 346 -13.81 17.10 10.93
C LEU A 346 -13.69 16.17 9.70
N LEU A 347 -14.35 15.02 9.71
CA LEU A 347 -14.40 14.13 8.54
C LEU A 347 -15.03 14.82 7.33
N ASN A 348 -16.10 15.60 7.54
CA ASN A 348 -16.70 16.37 6.44
C ASN A 348 -15.71 17.39 5.87
N VAL A 349 -14.95 18.10 6.71
CA VAL A 349 -13.90 19.02 6.26
C VAL A 349 -12.85 18.27 5.45
N VAL A 350 -12.37 17.12 5.91
CA VAL A 350 -11.40 16.28 5.19
C VAL A 350 -11.93 15.87 3.81
N LEU A 351 -13.15 15.34 3.75
CA LEU A 351 -13.76 14.93 2.48
C LEU A 351 -13.95 16.13 1.53
N SER A 352 -14.35 17.29 2.04
CA SER A 352 -14.43 18.51 1.24
C SER A 352 -13.07 18.98 0.72
N HIS A 353 -11.98 18.81 1.48
CA HIS A 353 -10.63 19.14 1.02
C HIS A 353 -10.17 18.17 -0.08
N PHE A 354 -10.38 16.86 0.08
CA PHE A 354 -10.05 15.88 -0.97
C PHE A 354 -10.78 16.19 -2.28
N ALA A 355 -12.05 16.63 -2.22
CA ALA A 355 -12.84 17.00 -3.39
C ALA A 355 -12.27 18.20 -4.20
N LEU A 356 -11.30 18.93 -3.66
CA LEU A 356 -10.63 20.05 -4.35
C LEU A 356 -9.48 19.60 -5.26
N PHE A 357 -9.00 18.37 -5.10
CA PHE A 357 -7.86 17.85 -5.84
C PHE A 357 -8.30 16.98 -7.01
N PRO A 358 -7.49 16.86 -8.08
CA PRO A 358 -7.68 15.83 -9.08
C PRO A 358 -7.17 14.47 -8.57
N THR A 359 -7.46 13.41 -9.33
CA THR A 359 -6.83 12.10 -9.12
C THR A 359 -5.33 12.15 -9.44
N LEU A 360 -4.57 11.22 -8.85
CA LEU A 360 -3.13 11.13 -9.04
C LEU A 360 -2.79 10.61 -10.44
N GLU A 361 -1.56 10.87 -10.90
CA GLU A 361 -1.03 10.24 -12.10
C GLU A 361 -1.11 8.70 -12.02
N ASN A 362 -1.27 8.06 -13.18
CA ASN A 362 -1.12 6.60 -13.27
C ASN A 362 0.35 6.17 -13.21
N LYS A 363 1.30 7.08 -13.42
CA LYS A 363 2.71 6.82 -13.23
C LYS A 363 3.04 6.98 -11.75
N LEU A 364 3.60 5.94 -11.14
CA LEU A 364 3.98 5.85 -9.72
C LEU A 364 5.50 5.76 -9.60
N CYS A 365 6.06 6.32 -8.53
CA CYS A 365 7.51 6.41 -8.34
C CYS A 365 7.98 5.72 -7.05
N LEU A 366 8.94 4.80 -7.16
CA LEU A 366 9.73 4.31 -6.04
C LEU A 366 11.07 5.01 -6.03
N SER A 367 11.34 5.80 -5.01
CA SER A 367 12.65 6.42 -4.79
C SER A 367 13.47 5.54 -3.83
N TYR A 368 14.76 5.40 -4.08
CA TYR A 368 15.66 4.67 -3.17
C TYR A 368 16.76 5.59 -2.68
N VAL A 369 16.98 5.59 -1.37
CA VAL A 369 18.06 6.34 -0.72
C VAL A 369 18.93 5.40 0.10
N HIS A 370 20.22 5.67 0.14
CA HIS A 370 21.14 4.95 1.00
C HIS A 370 20.93 5.37 2.45
N GLN A 371 20.80 4.41 3.36
CA GLN A 371 20.35 4.68 4.72
C GLN A 371 21.39 5.41 5.61
N GLU A 372 22.67 5.41 5.26
CA GLU A 372 23.70 6.11 6.06
C GLU A 372 24.07 7.47 5.49
N THR A 373 24.10 7.59 4.17
CA THR A 373 24.59 8.78 3.47
C THR A 373 23.46 9.68 2.96
N LEU A 374 22.21 9.20 3.01
CA LEU A 374 21.03 9.83 2.38
C LEU A 374 21.16 10.07 0.87
N SER A 375 22.20 9.52 0.24
CA SER A 375 22.43 9.70 -1.19
C SER A 375 21.37 8.95 -2.00
N SER A 376 20.81 9.62 -3.01
CA SER A 376 19.88 8.98 -3.95
C SER A 376 20.56 7.83 -4.69
N LEU A 377 19.94 6.65 -4.62
CA LEU A 377 20.33 5.44 -5.34
C LEU A 377 19.59 5.32 -6.69
N GLY A 378 18.62 6.20 -6.94
CA GLY A 378 17.82 6.25 -8.15
C GLY A 378 16.34 5.94 -7.93
N GLU A 379 15.57 6.15 -8.99
CA GLU A 379 14.12 5.99 -9.00
C GLU A 379 13.68 4.86 -9.93
N ILE A 380 12.58 4.19 -9.58
CA ILE A 380 11.90 3.21 -10.41
C ILE A 380 10.47 3.71 -10.66
N HIS A 381 10.15 3.95 -11.92
CA HIS A 381 8.81 4.38 -12.34
C HIS A 381 8.00 3.20 -12.87
N PHE A 382 6.70 3.17 -12.56
CA PHE A 382 5.80 2.14 -13.07
C PHE A 382 4.36 2.61 -13.17
N THR A 383 3.54 1.92 -13.96
CA THR A 383 2.15 2.31 -14.18
C THR A 383 1.21 1.57 -13.23
N TYR A 384 0.26 2.29 -12.66
CA TYR A 384 -0.86 1.76 -11.91
C TYR A 384 -1.71 0.82 -12.76
N SER A 385 -2.07 -0.33 -12.20
CA SER A 385 -2.95 -1.31 -12.84
C SER A 385 -3.99 -1.79 -11.85
N SER A 386 -5.25 -1.41 -12.08
CA SER A 386 -6.38 -1.89 -11.27
C SER A 386 -6.57 -3.40 -11.36
N ALA A 387 -6.20 -4.03 -12.48
CA ALA A 387 -6.23 -5.48 -12.63
C ALA A 387 -5.21 -6.17 -11.69
N GLN A 388 -3.97 -5.68 -11.69
CA GLN A 388 -2.94 -6.19 -10.79
C GLN A 388 -3.28 -5.92 -9.34
N LEU A 389 -3.79 -4.74 -9.02
CA LEU A 389 -4.22 -4.40 -7.68
C LEU A 389 -5.38 -5.30 -7.20
N ALA A 390 -6.40 -5.54 -8.04
CA ALA A 390 -7.50 -6.43 -7.70
C ALA A 390 -7.01 -7.86 -7.41
N TYR A 391 -6.07 -8.38 -8.19
CA TYR A 391 -5.47 -9.69 -7.95
C TYR A 391 -4.78 -9.75 -6.58
N GLN A 392 -3.94 -8.76 -6.27
CA GLN A 392 -3.20 -8.74 -5.01
C GLN A 392 -4.10 -8.50 -3.79
N LEU A 393 -5.09 -7.61 -3.91
CA LEU A 393 -6.10 -7.39 -2.87
C LEU A 393 -6.93 -8.65 -2.62
N ASN A 394 -7.26 -9.44 -3.65
CA ASN A 394 -7.98 -10.70 -3.44
C ASN A 394 -7.14 -11.73 -2.67
N LYS A 395 -5.83 -11.80 -2.91
CA LYS A 395 -4.96 -12.64 -2.08
C LYS A 395 -4.96 -12.15 -0.62
N ALA A 396 -4.74 -10.85 -0.42
CA ALA A 396 -4.63 -10.29 0.91
C ALA A 396 -5.94 -10.36 1.71
N LEU A 397 -7.02 -9.87 1.14
CA LEU A 397 -8.33 -9.89 1.79
C LEU A 397 -8.90 -11.31 1.88
N GLY A 398 -8.52 -12.21 0.98
CA GLY A 398 -8.84 -13.64 1.08
C GLY A 398 -8.20 -14.29 2.31
N TYR A 399 -6.96 -13.93 2.62
CA TYR A 399 -6.31 -14.35 3.85
C TYR A 399 -6.98 -13.70 5.07
N TRP A 400 -7.16 -12.38 5.07
CA TRP A 400 -7.71 -11.65 6.23
C TRP A 400 -9.15 -12.05 6.56
N SER A 401 -9.98 -12.33 5.55
CA SER A 401 -11.34 -12.86 5.71
C SER A 401 -11.39 -14.30 6.19
N GLY A 402 -10.29 -15.07 6.05
CA GLY A 402 -10.26 -16.51 6.30
C GLY A 402 -10.86 -17.36 5.17
N GLU A 403 -11.45 -16.76 4.13
CA GLU A 403 -12.11 -17.51 3.05
C GLU A 403 -11.13 -18.12 2.03
N LYS A 404 -9.96 -17.49 1.81
CA LYS A 404 -8.97 -17.91 0.80
C LYS A 404 -7.54 -17.70 1.30
N MET A 405 -7.09 -18.55 2.21
CA MET A 405 -5.75 -18.46 2.82
C MET A 405 -4.64 -19.08 1.94
N GLU A 406 -4.96 -20.11 1.16
CA GLU A 406 -4.01 -20.87 0.32
C GLU A 406 -3.07 -20.02 -0.56
N PRO A 407 -3.51 -18.95 -1.25
CA PRO A 407 -2.60 -18.13 -2.06
C PRO A 407 -1.53 -17.38 -1.27
N VAL A 408 -1.72 -17.23 0.05
CA VAL A 408 -0.81 -16.56 0.98
C VAL A 408 0.01 -17.58 1.77
N MET A 409 -0.57 -18.72 2.09
CA MET A 409 0.08 -19.82 2.82
C MET A 409 1.07 -20.62 1.96
N ARG A 410 1.81 -19.93 1.08
CA ARG A 410 2.84 -20.50 0.21
C ARG A 410 4.18 -19.84 0.47
N GLY A 411 5.24 -20.61 0.25
CA GLY A 411 6.60 -20.09 0.27
C GLY A 411 6.90 -19.17 -0.91
N VAL A 412 8.15 -18.72 -0.98
CA VAL A 412 8.63 -17.90 -2.10
C VAL A 412 8.80 -18.75 -3.34
N ASP A 413 8.99 -18.13 -4.51
CA ASP A 413 9.43 -18.88 -5.69
C ASP A 413 10.79 -19.54 -5.40
N ILE A 414 11.04 -20.73 -5.95
CA ILE A 414 12.29 -21.46 -5.70
C ILE A 414 13.53 -20.67 -6.17
N SER A 415 13.39 -19.85 -7.21
CA SER A 415 14.43 -18.94 -7.70
C SER A 415 14.66 -17.71 -6.81
N GLU A 416 13.78 -17.47 -5.84
CA GLU A 416 13.91 -16.39 -4.86
C GLU A 416 14.39 -16.92 -3.50
N ALA A 417 14.39 -18.24 -3.31
CA ALA A 417 14.65 -18.89 -2.03
C ALA A 417 16.07 -18.60 -1.51
N GLY A 418 17.07 -18.57 -2.38
CA GLY A 418 18.48 -18.42 -1.99
C GLY A 418 18.75 -17.15 -1.20
N TRP A 419 18.08 -16.03 -1.53
CA TRP A 419 18.31 -14.74 -0.87
C TRP A 419 17.16 -14.31 0.05
N LYS A 420 15.90 -14.63 -0.26
CA LYS A 420 14.77 -14.27 0.62
C LYS A 420 14.71 -15.14 1.86
N CYS A 421 14.97 -16.44 1.73
CA CYS A 421 14.91 -17.32 2.89
C CYS A 421 16.14 -17.15 3.77
N TRP A 422 17.34 -16.91 3.21
CA TRP A 422 18.58 -16.85 3.98
C TRP A 422 18.56 -15.86 5.15
N SER A 423 17.87 -14.72 5.00
CA SER A 423 17.72 -13.71 6.04
C SER A 423 16.38 -13.81 6.81
N CYS A 424 15.63 -14.89 6.62
CA CYS A 424 14.32 -15.09 7.26
C CYS A 424 14.49 -15.65 8.68
N ASP A 425 13.88 -15.03 9.67
CA ASP A 425 13.94 -15.51 11.07
C ASP A 425 13.33 -16.91 11.26
N TYR A 426 12.45 -17.32 10.33
CA TYR A 426 11.80 -18.64 10.34
C TYR A 426 12.55 -19.67 9.51
N PHE A 427 13.80 -19.40 9.10
CA PHE A 427 14.60 -20.27 8.23
C PHE A 427 14.53 -21.75 8.67
N GLU A 428 14.84 -22.05 9.92
CA GLU A 428 14.94 -23.43 10.46
C GLU A 428 13.59 -24.16 10.57
N GLN A 429 12.51 -23.41 10.83
CA GLN A 429 11.18 -23.95 11.13
C GLN A 429 10.20 -23.83 9.96
N CYS A 430 10.61 -23.25 8.83
CA CYS A 430 9.74 -23.05 7.68
C CYS A 430 9.43 -24.37 6.98
N GLU A 431 8.17 -24.80 7.05
CA GLU A 431 7.69 -26.06 6.51
C GLU A 431 7.90 -26.15 5.00
N TRP A 432 7.59 -25.09 4.26
CA TRP A 432 7.81 -25.03 2.81
C TRP A 432 9.27 -25.32 2.43
N ARG A 433 10.24 -24.82 3.19
CA ARG A 433 11.67 -25.09 2.93
C ARG A 433 12.01 -26.56 3.15
N ARG A 434 11.45 -27.19 4.17
CA ARG A 434 11.64 -28.62 4.47
C ARG A 434 11.03 -29.49 3.37
N THR A 435 9.85 -29.13 2.87
CA THR A 435 9.20 -29.82 1.76
C THR A 435 10.02 -29.69 0.47
N CYS A 436 10.43 -28.47 0.09
CA CYS A 436 11.27 -28.26 -1.10
C CYS A 436 12.61 -29.00 -1.02
N ALA A 437 13.23 -29.05 0.16
CA ALA A 437 14.47 -29.80 0.38
C ALA A 437 14.27 -31.31 0.15
N SER A 438 13.16 -31.86 0.64
CA SER A 438 12.82 -33.29 0.51
C SER A 438 12.57 -33.67 -0.94
N GLU A 439 11.77 -32.88 -1.68
CA GLU A 439 11.51 -33.11 -3.11
C GLU A 439 12.78 -33.04 -3.97
N LEU A 440 13.70 -32.13 -3.66
CA LEU A 440 14.98 -32.03 -4.36
C LEU A 440 15.90 -33.23 -4.07
N ALA A 441 15.87 -33.76 -2.85
CA ALA A 441 16.62 -34.95 -2.46
C ALA A 441 16.10 -36.18 -3.20
N GLU A 442 14.77 -36.37 -3.27
CA GLU A 442 14.14 -37.47 -4.01
C GLU A 442 14.46 -37.40 -5.51
N LYS A 443 14.35 -36.22 -6.13
CA LYS A 443 14.71 -36.02 -7.55
C LYS A 443 16.21 -36.29 -7.81
N SER A 444 17.08 -36.09 -6.82
CA SER A 444 18.50 -36.41 -6.94
C SER A 444 18.76 -37.91 -6.86
N GLN A 445 18.01 -38.63 -6.01
CA GLN A 445 18.10 -40.09 -5.87
C GLN A 445 17.54 -40.82 -7.09
N LEU A 446 16.52 -40.29 -7.75
CA LEU A 446 15.97 -40.85 -8.99
C LEU A 446 16.86 -40.63 -10.22
N ARG A 447 17.83 -39.70 -10.12
CA ARG A 447 18.79 -39.37 -11.21
C ARG A 447 20.16 -40.02 -11.03
N SER A 448 20.42 -40.62 -9.86
CA SER A 448 21.60 -41.44 -9.55
C SER A 448 21.29 -42.91 -9.77
#